data_AF-A0A2N1E3Y4-F1
#
_entry.id   AF-A0A2N1E3Y4-F1
#
_cell.length_a   1.000
_cell.length_b   1.000
_cell.length_c   1.000
_cell.angle_alpha   90.00
_cell.angle_beta   90.00
_cell.angle_gamma   90.00
#
_symmetry.space_group_name_H-M   'P 1'
#
loop_
_entity.id
_entity.type
_entity.pdbx_description
1 polymer ?
#
loop_
_entity_poly.entity_id
_entity_poly.type
_entity_poly.pdbx_seq_one_letter_code
_entity_poly.pdbx_strand_id
1 'polypeptide(L)'
;MRIVTDSRPNEILRLEDLLEGYNYTVWINTYGPFELDRTLEEQLAHSVSKNAIVSNQTSVSPSKARREALELLLHPGDDAYGPIDLAAKRSEILELAKSLFTSVNLDQAKAITSFLLVKGHPANPVYSGFSFDIQAHGKRWILMGSSSD
;
A
#
# COMPACT_ATOMS: atom_id res chain seq x y z
N MET A 1 -10.57 -19.93 18.55
CA MET A 1 -9.81 -19.15 17.56
C MET A 1 -10.82 -18.59 16.57
N ARG A 2 -11.15 -17.29 16.63
CA ARG A 2 -11.98 -16.69 15.57
C ARG A 2 -11.06 -16.56 14.36
N ILE A 3 -11.30 -17.36 13.32
CA ILE A 3 -10.76 -17.09 12.00
C ILE A 3 -11.38 -15.75 11.61
N VAL A 4 -10.64 -14.66 11.78
CA VAL A 4 -11.00 -13.38 11.20
C VAL A 4 -10.79 -13.59 9.71
N THR A 5 -11.86 -13.82 8.96
CA THR A 5 -11.79 -13.84 7.51
C THR A 5 -11.20 -12.53 7.05
N ASP A 6 -10.03 -12.60 6.44
CA ASP A 6 -9.41 -11.46 5.78
C ASP A 6 -10.37 -11.01 4.65
N SER A 7 -10.91 -9.81 4.79
CA SER A 7 -11.91 -9.25 3.88
C SER A 7 -11.29 -8.40 2.78
N ARG A 8 -9.96 -8.42 2.65
CA ARG A 8 -9.26 -7.68 1.60
C ARG A 8 -9.57 -8.29 0.22
N PRO A 9 -9.57 -7.47 -0.85
CA PRO A 9 -9.77 -7.94 -2.21
C PRO A 9 -8.78 -9.07 -2.58
N ASN A 10 -9.25 -10.06 -3.35
CA ASN A 10 -8.44 -11.20 -3.77
C ASN A 10 -7.18 -10.77 -4.54
N GLU A 11 -7.24 -9.65 -5.26
CA GLU A 11 -6.09 -9.10 -5.98
C GLU A 11 -4.97 -8.68 -5.04
N ILE A 12 -5.31 -8.14 -3.86
CA ILE A 12 -4.32 -7.77 -2.84
C ILE A 12 -3.68 -9.03 -2.26
N LEU A 13 -4.50 -10.01 -1.87
CA LEU A 13 -4.00 -11.27 -1.31
C LEU A 13 -3.10 -12.01 -2.29
N ARG A 14 -3.50 -12.03 -3.57
CA ARG A 14 -2.69 -12.65 -4.64
C ARG A 14 -1.39 -11.88 -4.87
N LEU A 15 -1.43 -10.55 -4.82
CA LEU A 15 -0.23 -9.74 -4.96
C LEU A 15 0.77 -9.98 -3.83
N GLU A 16 0.30 -10.13 -2.58
CA GLU A 16 1.15 -10.50 -1.44
C GLU A 16 1.76 -11.90 -1.61
N ASP A 17 0.95 -12.90 -1.96
CA ASP A 17 1.39 -14.29 -2.22
C ASP A 17 2.47 -14.37 -3.32
N LEU A 18 2.30 -13.62 -4.41
CA LEU A 18 3.31 -13.55 -5.48
C LEU A 18 4.62 -12.91 -5.02
N LEU A 19 4.59 -12.09 -3.97
CA LEU A 19 5.74 -11.33 -3.47
C LEU A 19 6.42 -11.98 -2.26
N GLU A 20 5.95 -13.14 -1.80
CA GLU A 20 6.60 -13.88 -0.73
C GLU A 20 8.02 -14.35 -1.11
N GLY A 21 8.91 -14.28 -0.13
CA GLY A 21 10.24 -14.85 -0.13
C GLY A 21 10.54 -15.62 1.15
N TYR A 22 11.76 -16.14 1.30
CA TYR A 22 12.12 -17.00 2.43
C TYR A 22 12.03 -16.28 3.80
N ASN A 23 12.54 -15.05 3.88
CA ASN A 23 12.39 -14.15 5.04
C ASN A 23 11.69 -12.85 4.66
N TYR A 24 11.17 -12.76 3.43
CA TYR A 24 10.63 -11.53 2.89
C TYR A 24 9.12 -11.63 2.79
N THR A 25 8.44 -10.70 3.45
CA THR A 25 6.98 -10.62 3.41
C THR A 25 6.55 -9.23 2.97
N VAL A 26 5.56 -9.18 2.09
CA VAL A 26 4.95 -7.93 1.64
C VAL A 26 3.54 -7.85 2.21
N TRP A 27 3.21 -6.66 2.71
CA TRP A 27 1.87 -6.32 3.14
C TRP A 27 1.35 -5.13 2.34
N ILE A 28 0.13 -5.23 1.85
CA ILE A 28 -0.56 -4.21 1.06
C ILE A 28 -1.98 -4.08 1.59
N ASN A 29 -2.45 -2.85 1.69
CA ASN A 29 -3.84 -2.60 1.99
C ASN A 29 -4.36 -1.29 1.42
N THR A 30 -5.67 -1.26 1.21
CA THR A 30 -6.41 -0.10 0.77
C THR A 30 -7.54 0.19 1.74
N TYR A 31 -7.74 1.46 2.06
CA TYR A 31 -8.82 1.92 2.91
C TYR A 31 -9.66 2.96 2.17
N GLY A 32 -10.96 2.98 2.46
CA GLY A 32 -11.92 3.88 1.85
C GLY A 32 -12.90 3.16 0.91
N PRO A 33 -13.71 3.91 0.14
CA PRO A 33 -13.73 5.37 0.08
C PRO A 33 -14.19 6.01 1.40
N PHE A 34 -13.57 7.13 1.78
CA PHE A 34 -13.95 7.96 2.94
C PHE A 34 -14.41 9.35 2.51
N GLU A 35 -15.18 10.01 3.38
CA GLU A 35 -15.44 11.44 3.25
C GLU A 35 -14.18 12.26 3.51
N LEU A 36 -14.15 13.49 3.00
CA LEU A 36 -13.08 14.46 3.19
C LEU A 36 -13.31 15.37 4.42
N ASP A 37 -14.12 14.92 5.37
CA ASP A 37 -14.52 15.65 6.58
C ASP A 37 -13.45 15.64 7.69
N ARG A 38 -12.47 14.74 7.59
CA ARG A 38 -11.35 14.58 8.53
C ARG A 38 -10.01 14.89 7.89
N THR A 39 -9.05 15.31 8.70
CA THR A 39 -7.64 15.30 8.30
C THR A 39 -7.16 13.86 8.03
N LEU A 40 -6.03 13.70 7.33
CA LEU A 40 -5.46 12.39 7.06
C LEU A 40 -5.15 11.63 8.37
N GLU A 41 -4.53 12.31 9.34
CA GLU A 41 -4.16 11.71 10.61
C GLU A 41 -5.38 11.27 11.43
N GLU A 42 -6.44 12.09 11.49
CA GLU A 42 -7.70 11.71 12.14
C GLU A 42 -8.37 10.51 11.46
N GLN A 43 -8.35 10.45 10.12
CA GLN A 43 -8.92 9.33 9.39
C GLN A 43 -8.14 8.03 9.64
N LEU A 44 -6.80 8.10 9.64
CA LEU A 44 -5.94 6.97 9.98
C LEU A 44 -6.14 6.51 11.43
N ALA A 45 -6.27 7.45 12.36
CA ALA A 45 -6.57 7.17 13.76
C ALA A 45 -7.90 6.43 13.92
N HIS A 46 -8.89 6.80 13.11
CA HIS A 46 -10.23 6.21 13.14
C HIS A 46 -10.30 4.83 12.48
N SER A 47 -9.67 4.65 11.32
CA SER A 47 -9.89 3.47 10.45
C SER A 47 -8.72 2.49 10.37
N VAL A 48 -7.51 2.91 10.73
CA VAL A 48 -6.30 2.08 10.60
C VAL A 48 -5.74 1.73 11.97
N SER A 49 -5.38 2.73 12.77
CA SER A 49 -4.77 2.51 14.09
C SER A 49 -4.95 3.72 14.98
N LYS A 50 -5.51 3.53 16.18
CA LYS A 50 -5.83 4.61 17.14
C LYS A 50 -4.64 5.53 17.48
N ASN A 51 -3.42 5.04 17.31
CA ASN A 51 -2.19 5.77 17.60
C ASN A 51 -1.40 6.13 16.32
N ALA A 52 -2.09 6.23 15.18
CA ALA A 52 -1.48 6.64 13.92
C ALA A 52 -0.88 8.04 14.06
N ILE A 53 0.41 8.17 13.71
CA ILE A 53 1.10 9.46 13.64
C ILE A 53 1.70 9.57 12.25
N VAL A 54 1.45 10.70 11.59
CA VAL A 54 1.85 10.96 10.20
C VAL A 54 3.00 11.98 10.15
N SER A 55 3.97 11.74 9.29
CA SER A 55 5.07 12.67 9.00
C SER A 55 5.38 12.73 7.49
N ASN A 56 6.28 13.62 7.08
CA ASN A 56 6.82 13.75 5.73
C ASN A 56 5.76 13.84 4.61
N GLN A 57 4.64 14.50 4.91
CA GLN A 57 3.55 14.69 3.94
C GLN A 57 4.02 15.54 2.76
N THR A 58 4.01 14.96 1.57
CA THR A 58 4.48 15.61 0.34
C THR A 58 3.49 15.38 -0.79
N SER A 59 3.11 16.44 -1.49
CA SER A 59 2.29 16.33 -2.69
C SER A 59 3.07 15.65 -3.82
N VAL A 60 2.47 14.65 -4.46
CA VAL A 60 3.09 13.87 -5.55
C VAL A 60 2.14 13.73 -6.73
N SER A 61 2.70 13.54 -7.94
CA SER A 61 1.90 13.22 -9.12
C SER A 61 1.46 11.76 -9.13
N PRO A 62 0.37 11.40 -9.84
CA PRO A 62 -0.03 10.00 -10.03
C PRO A 62 1.10 9.13 -10.60
N SER A 63 1.86 9.66 -11.56
CA SER A 63 3.00 8.98 -12.17
C SER A 63 4.13 8.69 -11.17
N LYS A 64 4.38 9.61 -10.23
CA LYS A 64 5.40 9.43 -9.18
C LYS A 64 4.93 8.39 -8.16
N ALA A 65 3.70 8.49 -7.67
CA ALA A 65 3.13 7.51 -6.72
C ALA A 65 3.10 6.08 -7.32
N ARG A 66 2.70 5.95 -8.59
CA ARG A 66 2.75 4.67 -9.32
C ARG A 66 4.17 4.12 -9.38
N ARG A 67 5.14 4.95 -9.74
CA ARG A 67 6.53 4.54 -9.83
C ARG A 67 7.05 4.06 -8.48
N GLU A 68 6.84 4.83 -7.41
CA GLU A 68 7.26 4.45 -6.05
C GLU A 68 6.63 3.12 -5.60
N ALA A 69 5.33 2.93 -5.85
CA ALA A 69 4.68 1.66 -5.53
C ALA A 69 5.27 0.48 -6.33
N LEU A 70 5.47 0.66 -7.64
CA LEU A 70 6.05 -0.38 -8.50
C LEU A 70 7.52 -0.67 -8.19
N GLU A 71 8.29 0.33 -7.78
CA GLU A 71 9.68 0.15 -7.33
C GLU A 71 9.75 -0.79 -6.13
N LEU A 72 8.79 -0.69 -5.20
CA LEU A 72 8.68 -1.62 -4.07
C LEU A 72 8.17 -3.01 -4.51
N LEU A 73 7.07 -3.07 -5.26
CA LEU A 73 6.45 -4.34 -5.69
C LEU A 73 7.32 -5.14 -6.67
N LEU A 74 8.28 -4.52 -7.33
CA LEU A 74 9.20 -5.16 -8.25
C LEU A 74 10.64 -5.12 -7.75
N HIS A 75 10.82 -4.85 -6.46
CA HIS A 75 12.14 -4.89 -5.84
C HIS A 75 12.65 -6.33 -5.84
N PRO A 76 13.75 -6.64 -6.55
CA PRO A 76 14.25 -8.01 -6.64
C PRO A 76 14.90 -8.48 -5.34
N GLY A 77 15.44 -7.55 -4.54
CA GLY A 77 16.28 -7.88 -3.40
C GLY A 77 17.52 -8.69 -3.80
N ASP A 78 17.96 -9.59 -2.92
CA ASP A 78 19.03 -10.57 -3.09
C ASP A 78 18.60 -12.00 -2.69
N ASP A 79 19.53 -12.97 -2.70
CA ASP A 79 19.22 -14.38 -2.41
C ASP A 79 18.73 -14.64 -0.97
N ALA A 80 18.92 -13.69 -0.04
CA ALA A 80 18.47 -13.78 1.34
C ALA A 80 17.22 -12.93 1.63
N TYR A 81 16.97 -11.91 0.80
CA TYR A 81 15.94 -10.90 0.97
C TYR A 81 15.23 -10.63 -0.37
N GLY A 82 13.93 -10.88 -0.49
CA GLY A 82 13.14 -10.53 -1.68
C GLY A 82 12.24 -11.65 -2.21
N PRO A 83 11.38 -11.38 -3.21
CA PRO A 83 10.44 -12.37 -3.74
C PRO A 83 11.12 -13.50 -4.50
N ILE A 84 10.72 -14.74 -4.22
CA ILE A 84 11.17 -15.92 -4.98
C ILE A 84 10.69 -15.81 -6.44
N ASP A 85 11.50 -16.14 -7.45
CA ASP A 85 11.10 -16.20 -8.87
C ASP A 85 10.38 -14.95 -9.41
N LEU A 86 10.77 -13.75 -8.95
CA LEU A 86 10.12 -12.48 -9.34
C LEU A 86 10.03 -12.31 -10.87
N ALA A 87 11.05 -12.72 -11.61
CA ALA A 87 11.09 -12.61 -13.07
C ALA A 87 9.94 -13.39 -13.74
N ALA A 88 9.61 -14.57 -13.25
CA ALA A 88 8.54 -15.41 -13.78
C ALA A 88 7.15 -14.83 -13.45
N LYS A 89 7.01 -14.15 -12.30
CA LYS A 89 5.75 -13.59 -11.79
C LYS A 89 5.49 -12.14 -12.22
N ARG A 90 6.48 -11.47 -12.82
CA ARG A 90 6.50 -10.03 -13.11
C ARG A 90 5.25 -9.54 -13.84
N SER A 91 4.82 -10.24 -14.88
CA SER A 91 3.68 -9.83 -15.70
C SER A 91 2.37 -9.87 -14.91
N GLU A 92 2.17 -10.88 -14.07
CA GLU A 92 0.98 -11.01 -13.22
C GLU A 92 0.97 -9.91 -12.14
N ILE A 93 2.12 -9.65 -11.51
CA ILE A 93 2.30 -8.57 -10.52
C ILE A 93 1.93 -7.21 -11.13
N LEU A 94 2.37 -6.93 -12.36
CA LEU A 94 2.07 -5.67 -13.04
C LEU A 94 0.58 -5.47 -13.31
N GLU A 95 -0.13 -6.51 -13.73
CA GLU A 95 -1.58 -6.44 -13.98
C GLU A 95 -2.38 -6.30 -12.67
N LEU A 96 -1.97 -6.99 -11.60
CA LEU A 96 -2.57 -6.84 -10.28
C LEU A 96 -2.31 -5.44 -9.70
N ALA A 97 -1.08 -4.92 -9.82
CA ALA A 97 -0.76 -3.57 -9.39
C ALA A 97 -1.57 -2.51 -10.17
N LYS A 98 -1.77 -2.71 -11.48
CA LYS A 98 -2.63 -1.84 -12.28
C LYS A 98 -4.09 -1.87 -11.80
N SER A 99 -4.59 -3.05 -11.45
CA SER A 99 -5.94 -3.23 -10.90
C SER A 99 -6.07 -2.53 -9.53
N LEU A 100 -5.06 -2.66 -8.68
CA LEU A 100 -4.95 -1.96 -7.40
C LEU A 100 -4.95 -0.43 -7.56
N PHE A 101 -4.16 0.12 -8.49
CA PHE A 101 -4.14 1.57 -8.73
C PHE A 101 -5.49 2.09 -9.26
N THR A 102 -6.18 1.27 -10.04
CA THR A 102 -7.52 1.59 -10.55
C THR A 102 -8.54 1.62 -9.41
N SER A 103 -8.49 0.65 -8.48
CA SER A 103 -9.47 0.54 -7.39
C SER A 103 -9.43 1.72 -6.41
N VAL A 104 -8.27 2.38 -6.28
CA VAL A 104 -8.08 3.58 -5.45
C VAL A 104 -8.14 4.88 -6.24
N ASN A 105 -8.52 4.84 -7.52
CA ASN A 105 -8.62 6.00 -8.41
C ASN A 105 -7.32 6.81 -8.54
N LEU A 106 -6.15 6.15 -8.50
CA LEU A 106 -4.85 6.82 -8.51
C LEU A 106 -4.67 7.76 -9.71
N ASP A 107 -5.03 7.30 -10.92
CA ASP A 107 -4.86 8.09 -12.16
C ASP A 107 -5.87 9.22 -12.31
N GLN A 108 -6.98 9.16 -11.59
CA GLN A 108 -8.05 10.17 -11.60
C GLN A 108 -7.96 11.09 -10.38
N ALA A 109 -6.92 10.96 -9.57
CA ALA A 109 -6.75 11.71 -8.36
C ALA A 109 -6.59 13.21 -8.66
N LYS A 110 -7.38 14.02 -7.95
CA LYS A 110 -7.22 15.47 -7.91
C LYS A 110 -6.02 15.89 -7.06
N ALA A 111 -5.72 15.11 -6.02
CA ALA A 111 -4.57 15.30 -5.16
C ALA A 111 -4.06 13.94 -4.65
N ILE A 112 -2.74 13.80 -4.55
CA ILE A 112 -2.09 12.67 -3.91
C ILE A 112 -1.04 13.21 -2.95
N THR A 113 -1.11 12.77 -1.70
CA THR A 113 -0.11 13.07 -0.67
C THR A 113 0.60 11.78 -0.31
N SER A 114 1.90 11.71 -0.59
CA SER A 114 2.77 10.68 -0.01
C SER A 114 3.04 11.02 1.45
N PHE A 115 3.05 10.03 2.33
CA PHE A 115 3.27 10.25 3.76
C PHE A 115 4.03 9.08 4.40
N LEU A 116 4.60 9.34 5.59
CA LEU A 116 5.20 8.31 6.42
C LEU A 116 4.36 8.10 7.67
N LEU A 117 4.05 6.84 7.97
CA LEU A 117 3.35 6.47 9.19
C LEU A 117 4.37 6.07 10.28
N VAL A 118 4.79 7.04 11.10
CA VAL A 118 5.86 6.85 12.09
C VAL A 118 5.43 6.03 13.31
N LYS A 119 4.11 5.91 13.52
CA LYS A 119 3.51 5.06 14.56
C LYS A 119 2.19 4.51 14.06
N GLY A 120 1.86 3.28 14.47
CA GLY A 120 0.56 2.65 14.20
C GLY A 120 0.50 1.85 12.89
N HIS A 121 1.64 1.51 12.29
CA HIS A 121 1.66 0.75 11.04
C HIS A 121 1.13 -0.67 11.27
N PRO A 122 0.13 -1.15 10.50
CA PRO A 122 -0.47 -2.46 10.72
C PRO A 122 0.50 -3.63 10.57
N ALA A 123 1.48 -3.49 9.67
CA ALA A 123 2.47 -4.52 9.35
C ALA A 123 3.84 -4.29 10.01
N ASN A 124 3.87 -3.74 11.23
CA ASN A 124 5.15 -3.56 11.93
C ASN A 124 5.80 -4.93 12.28
N PRO A 125 7.13 -5.09 12.12
CA PRO A 125 8.12 -4.08 11.70
C PRO A 125 8.09 -3.78 10.19
N VAL A 126 8.37 -2.54 9.80
CA VAL A 126 8.47 -2.12 8.39
C VAL A 126 9.90 -1.81 8.03
N TYR A 127 10.44 -2.46 7.00
CA TYR A 127 11.77 -2.17 6.45
C TYR A 127 11.69 -1.11 5.35
N SER A 128 10.80 -1.31 4.39
CA SER A 128 10.55 -0.37 3.29
C SER A 128 9.05 -0.31 3.01
N GLY A 129 8.55 0.80 2.47
CA GLY A 129 7.13 0.96 2.21
C GLY A 129 6.78 2.22 1.43
N PHE A 130 5.52 2.26 0.99
CA PHE A 130 4.87 3.43 0.43
C PHE A 130 3.55 3.68 1.14
N SER A 131 3.11 4.93 1.21
CA SER A 131 1.79 5.29 1.73
C SER A 131 1.27 6.54 1.03
N PHE A 132 0.05 6.47 0.53
CA PHE A 132 -0.58 7.54 -0.24
C PHE A 132 -1.98 7.85 0.27
N ASP A 133 -2.25 9.13 0.52
CA ASP A 133 -3.60 9.69 0.63
C ASP A 133 -4.03 10.16 -0.77
N ILE A 134 -5.03 9.51 -1.34
CA ILE A 134 -5.49 9.70 -2.71
C ILE A 134 -6.89 10.31 -2.67
N GLN A 135 -7.04 11.51 -3.21
CA GLN A 135 -8.32 12.21 -3.24
C GLN A 135 -8.85 12.29 -4.68
N ALA A 136 -9.98 11.65 -4.94
CA ALA A 136 -10.65 11.62 -6.25
C ALA A 136 -12.17 11.71 -6.05
N HIS A 137 -12.91 12.32 -6.99
CA HIS A 137 -14.38 12.34 -6.96
C HIS A 137 -15.01 12.80 -5.62
N GLY A 138 -14.34 13.70 -4.89
CA GLY A 138 -14.79 14.17 -3.58
C GLY A 138 -14.66 13.16 -2.43
N LYS A 139 -13.92 12.08 -2.62
CA LYS A 139 -13.64 11.03 -1.63
C LYS A 139 -12.14 10.85 -1.43
N ARG A 140 -11.79 10.16 -0.34
CA ARG A 140 -10.43 9.74 0.02
C ARG A 140 -10.27 8.22 -0.05
N TRP A 141 -9.15 7.78 -0.60
CA TRP A 141 -8.62 6.43 -0.45
C TRP A 141 -7.24 6.51 0.18
N ILE A 142 -6.88 5.51 0.98
CA ILE A 142 -5.54 5.39 1.54
C ILE A 142 -4.97 4.08 1.01
N LEU A 143 -3.85 4.16 0.31
CA LEU A 143 -3.12 3.00 -0.20
C LEU A 143 -1.80 2.89 0.57
N MET A 144 -1.56 1.75 1.18
CA MET A 144 -0.30 1.46 1.89
C MET A 144 0.26 0.13 1.43
N GLY A 145 1.59 0.08 1.33
CA GLY A 145 2.35 -1.13 1.09
C GLY A 145 3.64 -1.09 1.86
N SER A 146 4.08 -2.22 2.38
CA SER A 146 5.33 -2.36 3.11
C SER A 146 5.93 -3.73 2.89
N SER A 147 7.24 -3.83 3.08
CA SER A 147 7.93 -5.09 3.22
C SER A 147 8.60 -5.21 4.58
N SER A 148 8.70 -6.44 5.06
CA SER A 148 9.50 -6.85 6.21
C SER A 148 10.48 -7.94 5.82
N ASP A 149 11.64 -7.89 6.47
CA ASP A 149 12.71 -8.91 6.49
C ASP A 149 12.83 -9.46 7.92
#